data_AF-A0A1B6BA90-F1
#
_entry.id   AF-A0A1B6BA90-F1
#
_cell.length_a   1.000
_cell.length_b   1.000
_cell.length_c   1.000
_cell.angle_alpha   90.00
_cell.angle_beta   90.00
_cell.angle_gamma   90.00
#
_symmetry.space_group_name_H-M   'P 1'
#
loop_
_entity.id
_entity.type
_entity.pdbx_description
1 polymer ?
#
loop_
_entity_poly.entity_id
_entity_poly.type
_entity_poly.pdbx_seq_one_letter_code
_entity_poly.pdbx_strand_id
1 'polypeptide(L)'
;MEETINKTLYSFMWVFLGFLMLALIFSIIVTLFMGTKISKPLVRLTEFSSALKEGNLSIQIDANLIQNRTEIGKLASGFEHMRLNLQSLVDDIQKVSKEVLSSSHELEGISSDTVTAGENVSRNVIEIAKGASEQAENTESGTGDVIKLGQLIEENASSSEQVTSIVTGIIDAMNASASSAKALYQIASQLNERANKFSL
;
A
#
# COMPACT_ATOMS: atom_id res chain seq x y z
N MET A 1 33.98 39.41 104.03
CA MET A 1 32.68 39.35 103.32
C MET A 1 32.89 39.47 101.81
N GLU A 2 33.71 40.40 101.32
CA GLU A 2 34.07 40.50 99.89
C GLU A 2 34.82 39.28 99.34
N GLU A 3 35.76 38.71 100.10
CA GLU A 3 36.57 37.57 99.66
C GLU A 3 35.73 36.29 99.42
N THR A 4 34.71 36.05 100.27
CA THR A 4 33.78 34.93 100.13
C THR A 4 32.85 35.08 98.93
N ILE A 5 32.46 36.31 98.59
CA ILE A 5 31.61 36.61 97.42
C ILE A 5 32.40 36.40 96.12
N ASN A 6 33.65 36.82 96.06
CA ASN A 6 34.48 36.60 94.87
C ASN A 6 34.72 35.11 94.60
N LYS A 7 34.96 34.30 95.64
CA LYS A 7 35.18 32.85 95.47
C LYS A 7 33.96 32.10 94.92
N THR A 8 32.75 32.47 95.36
CA THR A 8 31.51 31.85 94.84
C THR A 8 31.24 32.30 93.40
N LEU A 9 31.46 33.58 93.07
CA LEU A 9 31.35 34.09 91.70
C LEU A 9 32.29 33.37 90.71
N TYR A 10 33.56 33.17 91.07
CA TYR A 10 34.49 32.41 90.22
C TYR A 10 34.04 30.96 90.02
N SER A 11 33.51 30.29 91.04
CA SER A 11 32.98 28.93 90.91
C SER A 11 31.78 28.86 89.95
N PHE A 12 30.87 29.82 90.01
CA PHE A 12 29.75 29.91 89.05
C PHE A 12 30.23 30.17 87.62
N MET A 13 31.23 31.04 87.43
CA MET A 13 31.81 31.32 86.12
C MET A 13 32.43 30.08 85.47
N TRP A 14 33.17 29.24 86.22
CA TRP A 14 33.76 28.02 85.68
C TRP A 14 32.71 26.96 85.32
N VAL A 15 31.66 26.79 86.12
CA VAL A 15 30.55 25.88 85.82
C VAL A 15 29.81 26.33 84.56
N PHE A 16 29.53 27.63 84.45
CA PHE A 16 28.90 28.20 83.26
C PHE A 16 29.79 28.01 82.01
N LEU A 17 31.09 28.28 82.13
CA LEU A 17 32.05 28.09 81.05
C LEU A 17 32.15 26.62 80.61
N GLY A 18 32.14 25.69 81.56
CA GLY A 18 32.11 24.25 81.29
C GLY A 18 30.85 23.82 80.53
N PHE A 19 29.68 24.33 80.94
CA PHE A 19 28.42 24.09 80.23
C PHE A 19 28.45 24.64 78.80
N LEU A 20 29.00 25.85 78.61
CA LEU A 20 29.11 26.49 77.31
C LEU A 20 30.05 25.72 76.36
N MET A 21 31.16 25.20 76.90
CA MET A 21 32.05 24.28 76.19
C MET A 21 31.35 22.97 75.79
N LEU A 22 30.60 22.35 76.70
CA LEU A 22 29.85 21.13 76.42
C LEU A 22 28.77 21.35 75.35
N ALA A 23 28.03 22.46 75.43
CA ALA A 23 27.02 22.82 74.43
C ALA A 23 27.67 23.04 73.05
N LEU A 24 28.84 23.70 73.00
CA LEU A 24 29.60 23.89 71.76
C LEU A 24 30.02 22.55 71.14
N ILE A 25 30.61 21.65 71.95
CA ILE A 25 31.03 20.32 71.50
C ILE A 25 29.82 19.53 70.99
N PHE A 26 28.71 19.55 71.72
CA PHE A 26 27.49 18.85 71.33
C PHE A 26 26.94 19.38 69.99
N SER A 27 26.90 20.71 69.82
CA SER A 27 26.47 21.32 68.56
C SER A 27 27.34 20.89 67.39
N ILE A 28 28.68 20.85 67.55
CA ILE A 28 29.61 20.40 66.51
C ILE A 28 29.32 18.95 66.12
N ILE A 29 29.11 18.07 67.11
CA ILE A 29 28.80 16.65 66.88
C ILE A 29 27.50 16.50 66.08
N VAL A 30 26.44 17.22 66.46
CA VAL A 30 25.14 17.17 65.77
C VAL A 30 25.26 17.68 64.34
N THR A 31 25.95 18.80 64.11
CA THR A 31 26.16 19.35 62.77
C THR A 31 26.92 18.37 61.87
N LEU A 32 27.98 17.75 62.37
CA LEU A 32 28.74 16.74 61.61
C LEU A 32 27.90 15.49 61.32
N PHE A 33 27.07 15.06 62.28
CA PHE A 33 26.16 13.93 62.11
C PHE A 33 25.10 14.21 61.04
N MET A 34 24.40 15.35 61.11
CA MET A 34 23.41 15.76 60.11
C MET A 34 24.04 15.93 58.72
N GLY A 35 25.20 16.58 58.63
CA GLY A 35 25.90 16.77 57.37
C GLY A 35 26.25 15.45 56.68
N THR A 36 26.65 14.43 57.45
CA THR A 36 27.05 13.13 56.91
C THR A 36 25.90 12.16 56.68
N LYS A 37 24.89 12.15 57.55
CA LYS A 37 23.77 11.19 57.50
C LYS A 37 22.55 11.67 56.72
N ILE A 38 22.40 12.98 56.53
CA ILE A 38 21.23 13.58 55.86
C ILE A 38 21.67 14.40 54.64
N SER A 39 22.46 15.45 54.85
CA SER A 39 22.78 16.41 53.78
C SER A 39 23.55 15.77 52.62
N LYS A 40 24.63 15.01 52.92
CA LYS A 40 25.42 14.32 51.87
C LYS A 40 24.57 13.35 51.03
N PRO A 41 23.78 12.43 51.61
CA PRO A 41 22.86 11.59 50.85
C PRO A 41 21.84 12.34 49.99
N LEU A 42 21.26 13.43 50.50
CA LEU A 42 20.29 14.24 49.75
C LEU A 42 20.94 14.94 48.54
N VAL A 43 22.15 15.45 48.69
CA VAL A 43 22.90 16.04 47.58
C VAL A 43 23.14 15.00 46.49
N ARG A 44 23.55 13.77 46.86
CA ARG A 44 23.72 12.66 45.89
C ARG A 44 22.43 12.29 45.17
N LEU A 45 21.30 12.26 45.87
CA LEU A 45 20.00 12.01 45.23
C LEU A 45 19.57 13.17 44.32
N THR A 46 19.93 14.40 44.66
CA THR A 46 19.70 15.57 43.81
C THR A 46 20.54 15.51 42.53
N GLU A 47 21.81 15.09 42.63
CA GLU A 47 22.69 14.86 41.49
C GLU A 47 22.16 13.73 40.61
N PHE A 48 21.71 12.62 41.21
CA PHE A 48 21.08 11.52 40.50
C PHE A 48 19.82 11.98 39.75
N SER A 49 18.93 12.72 40.41
CA SER A 49 17.75 13.29 39.77
C SER A 49 18.10 14.26 38.64
N SER A 50 19.20 15.01 38.77
CA SER A 50 19.66 15.92 37.71
C SER A 50 20.13 15.14 36.48
N ALA A 51 20.87 14.05 36.68
CA ALA A 51 21.29 13.19 35.58
C ALA A 51 20.10 12.43 34.94
N LEU A 52 19.09 12.01 35.71
CA LEU A 52 17.85 11.47 35.15
C LEU A 52 17.12 12.51 34.28
N LYS A 53 17.08 13.78 34.72
CA LYS A 53 16.50 14.88 33.95
C LYS A 53 17.23 15.10 32.63
N GLU A 54 18.53 14.86 32.57
CA GLU A 54 19.34 14.91 31.35
C GLU A 54 19.19 13.65 30.48
N GLY A 55 18.37 12.69 30.89
CA GLY A 55 18.15 11.43 30.17
C GLY A 55 19.25 10.39 30.39
N ASN A 56 20.17 10.63 31.33
CA ASN A 56 21.19 9.65 31.67
C ASN A 56 20.61 8.57 32.59
N LEU A 57 20.13 7.48 31.98
CA LEU A 57 19.59 6.32 32.70
C LEU A 57 20.66 5.25 33.01
N SER A 58 21.94 5.51 32.69
CA SER A 58 23.03 4.55 32.90
C SER A 58 23.61 4.59 34.31
N ILE A 59 23.37 5.68 35.06
CA ILE A 59 23.82 5.84 36.43
C ILE A 59 22.95 5.04 37.39
N GLN A 60 23.50 4.65 38.53
CA GLN A 60 22.79 3.86 39.54
C GLN A 60 22.99 4.46 40.92
N ILE A 61 21.98 4.36 41.78
CA ILE A 61 22.13 4.75 43.18
C ILE A 61 22.92 3.67 43.93
N ASP A 62 23.85 4.10 44.80
CA ASP A 62 24.62 3.21 45.68
C ASP A 62 23.69 2.29 46.49
N ALA A 63 23.92 0.98 46.40
CA ALA A 63 23.14 -0.04 47.10
C ALA A 63 23.08 0.19 48.62
N ASN A 64 24.13 0.74 49.22
CA ASN A 64 24.15 1.07 50.64
C ASN A 64 23.13 2.17 51.00
N LEU A 65 22.89 3.11 50.07
CA LEU A 65 21.92 4.16 50.26
C LEU A 65 20.48 3.62 50.13
N ILE A 66 20.26 2.70 49.19
CA ILE A 66 18.97 2.03 48.99
C ILE A 66 18.60 1.15 50.20
N GLN A 67 19.56 0.41 50.75
CA GLN A 67 19.33 -0.48 51.92
C GLN A 67 19.17 0.28 53.24
N ASN A 68 19.34 1.60 53.23
CA ASN A 68 19.15 2.42 54.42
C ASN A 68 17.66 2.41 54.85
N ARG A 69 17.39 2.05 56.11
CA ARG A 69 16.01 1.91 56.62
C ARG A 69 15.31 3.24 56.93
N THR A 70 15.95 4.37 56.68
CA THR A 70 15.38 5.72 56.86
C THR A 70 14.52 6.13 55.66
N GLU A 71 13.88 7.29 55.78
CA GLU A 71 13.13 7.96 54.71
C GLU A 71 14.02 8.26 53.49
N ILE A 72 15.30 8.51 53.71
CA ILE A 72 16.27 8.76 52.63
C ILE A 72 16.49 7.50 51.80
N GLY A 73 16.55 6.31 52.42
CA GLY A 73 16.67 5.07 51.69
C GLY A 73 15.39 4.68 50.93
N LYS A 74 14.22 4.99 51.49
CA LYS A 74 12.94 4.89 50.76
C LYS A 74 12.92 5.81 49.53
N LEU A 75 13.41 7.04 49.67
CA LEU A 75 13.52 7.99 48.57
C LEU A 75 14.50 7.48 47.50
N ALA A 76 15.65 6.98 47.91
CA ALA A 76 16.63 6.36 47.03
C ALA A 76 16.05 5.17 46.24
N SER A 77 15.34 4.27 46.92
CA SER A 77 14.64 3.15 46.28
C SER A 77 13.61 3.63 45.25
N GLY A 78 12.80 4.65 45.60
CA GLY A 78 11.82 5.22 44.67
C GLY A 78 12.47 5.83 43.41
N PHE A 79 13.57 6.56 43.56
CA PHE A 79 14.32 7.11 42.43
C PHE A 79 14.92 6.02 41.53
N GLU A 80 15.44 4.93 42.12
CA GLU A 80 15.97 3.81 41.35
C GLU A 80 14.87 3.08 40.57
N HIS A 81 13.71 2.85 41.18
CA HIS A 81 12.55 2.28 40.49
C HIS A 81 12.08 3.18 39.33
N MET A 82 12.06 4.51 39.53
CA MET A 82 11.73 5.46 38.46
C MET A 82 12.74 5.37 37.31
N ARG A 83 14.05 5.29 37.59
CA ARG A 83 15.08 5.09 36.55
C ARG A 83 14.83 3.82 35.75
N LEU A 84 14.59 2.69 36.43
CA LEU A 84 14.35 1.40 35.78
C LEU A 84 13.09 1.42 34.90
N ASN A 85 12.01 2.04 35.37
CA ASN A 85 10.79 2.18 34.56
C ASN A 85 11.00 3.07 33.34
N LEU A 86 11.74 4.18 33.47
CA LEU A 86 12.10 5.02 32.33
C LEU A 86 13.00 4.27 31.34
N GLN A 87 13.92 3.44 31.83
CA GLN A 87 14.79 2.63 30.99
C GLN A 87 13.97 1.62 30.17
N SER A 88 13.08 0.88 30.84
CA SER A 88 12.16 -0.06 30.15
C SER A 88 11.30 0.64 29.12
N LEU A 89 10.76 1.82 29.44
CA LEU A 89 9.95 2.60 28.50
C LEU A 89 10.75 3.00 27.25
N VAL A 90 12.01 3.44 27.43
CA VAL A 90 12.88 3.77 26.30
C VAL A 90 13.20 2.54 25.45
N ASP A 91 13.47 1.39 26.07
CA ASP A 91 13.72 0.13 25.37
C ASP A 91 12.50 -0.32 24.55
N ASP A 92 11.30 -0.20 25.12
CA ASP A 92 10.04 -0.50 24.42
C ASP A 92 9.81 0.45 23.24
N ILE A 93 10.05 1.75 23.42
CA ILE A 93 9.96 2.75 22.34
C ILE A 93 10.94 2.40 21.22
N GLN A 94 12.18 2.00 21.55
CA GLN A 94 13.16 1.59 20.54
C GLN A 94 12.72 0.34 19.79
N LYS A 95 12.12 -0.64 20.48
CA LYS A 95 11.59 -1.85 19.85
C LYS A 95 10.46 -1.51 18.88
N VAL A 96 9.47 -0.75 19.32
CA VAL A 96 8.35 -0.31 18.46
C VAL A 96 8.85 0.52 17.28
N SER A 97 9.82 1.39 17.48
CA SER A 97 10.42 2.18 16.40
C SER A 97 11.08 1.30 15.34
N LYS A 98 11.75 0.21 15.74
CA LYS A 98 12.32 -0.78 14.81
C LYS A 98 11.24 -1.54 14.04
N GLU A 99 10.16 -1.93 14.70
CA GLU A 99 9.01 -2.57 14.05
C GLU A 99 8.37 -1.63 13.01
N VAL A 100 8.14 -0.37 13.36
CA VAL A 100 7.62 0.66 12.45
C VAL A 100 8.54 0.87 11.24
N LEU A 101 9.86 0.94 11.45
CA LEU A 101 10.84 1.03 10.35
C LEU A 101 10.77 -0.19 9.42
N SER A 102 10.67 -1.39 9.99
CA SER A 102 10.53 -2.63 9.21
C SER A 102 9.24 -2.62 8.37
N SER A 103 8.09 -2.28 8.96
CA SER A 103 6.82 -2.19 8.25
C SER A 103 6.83 -1.09 7.19
N SER A 104 7.57 -0.01 7.41
CA SER A 104 7.73 1.06 6.40
C SER A 104 8.49 0.57 5.17
N HIS A 105 9.55 -0.24 5.35
CA HIS A 105 10.26 -0.87 4.24
C HIS A 105 9.41 -1.91 3.49
N GLU A 106 8.60 -2.68 4.21
CA GLU A 106 7.65 -3.61 3.58
C GLU A 106 6.61 -2.85 2.74
N LEU A 107 6.06 -1.76 3.29
CA LEU A 107 5.13 -0.88 2.58
C LEU A 107 5.75 -0.24 1.34
N GLU A 108 7.02 0.15 1.40
CA GLU A 108 7.78 0.67 0.25
C GLU A 108 7.85 -0.37 -0.88
N GLY A 109 8.15 -1.63 -0.55
CA GLY A 109 8.14 -2.74 -1.50
C GLY A 109 6.76 -2.95 -2.14
N ILE A 110 5.71 -3.04 -1.31
CA ILE A 110 4.32 -3.19 -1.78
C ILE A 110 3.92 -2.02 -2.69
N SER A 111 4.33 -0.79 -2.35
CA SER A 111 4.03 0.38 -3.16
C SER A 111 4.72 0.32 -4.52
N SER A 112 5.98 -0.14 -4.58
CA SER A 112 6.71 -0.36 -5.83
C SER A 112 6.04 -1.42 -6.70
N ASP A 113 5.61 -2.53 -6.10
CA ASP A 113 4.88 -3.58 -6.81
C ASP A 113 3.53 -3.08 -7.33
N THR A 114 2.84 -2.24 -6.56
CA THR A 114 1.57 -1.62 -6.96
C THR A 114 1.75 -0.68 -8.16
N VAL A 115 2.82 0.11 -8.19
CA VAL A 115 3.16 0.96 -9.35
C VAL A 115 3.39 0.08 -10.58
N THR A 116 4.18 -0.97 -10.45
CA THR A 116 4.47 -1.91 -11.55
C THR A 116 3.20 -2.59 -12.07
N ALA A 117 2.32 -3.02 -11.17
CA ALA A 117 1.02 -3.59 -11.52
C ALA A 117 0.14 -2.57 -12.26
N GLY A 118 0.12 -1.31 -11.79
CA GLY A 118 -0.59 -0.22 -12.45
C GLY A 118 -0.09 0.06 -13.88
N GLU A 119 1.23 0.03 -14.10
CA GLU A 119 1.80 0.14 -15.44
C GLU A 119 1.38 -1.00 -16.35
N ASN A 120 1.39 -2.25 -15.85
CA ASN A 120 0.94 -3.41 -16.61
C ASN A 120 -0.53 -3.31 -17.00
N VAL A 121 -1.40 -2.87 -16.08
CA VAL A 121 -2.82 -2.60 -16.37
C VAL A 121 -2.95 -1.55 -17.47
N SER A 122 -2.21 -0.44 -17.38
CA SER A 122 -2.23 0.60 -18.40
C SER A 122 -1.80 0.08 -19.78
N ARG A 123 -0.74 -0.73 -19.85
CA ARG A 123 -0.29 -1.36 -21.11
C ARG A 123 -1.35 -2.30 -21.68
N ASN A 124 -1.97 -3.13 -20.85
CA ASN A 124 -3.04 -4.02 -21.28
C ASN A 124 -4.26 -3.25 -21.82
N VAL A 125 -4.62 -2.12 -21.20
CA VAL A 125 -5.71 -1.27 -21.71
C VAL A 125 -5.39 -0.70 -23.09
N ILE A 126 -4.13 -0.29 -23.33
CA ILE A 126 -3.68 0.18 -24.65
C ILE A 126 -3.77 -0.95 -25.69
N GLU A 127 -3.35 -2.17 -25.34
CA GLU A 127 -3.43 -3.33 -26.22
C GLU A 127 -4.88 -3.71 -26.54
N ILE A 128 -5.77 -3.69 -25.55
CA ILE A 128 -7.21 -3.91 -25.74
C ILE A 128 -7.79 -2.85 -26.67
N ALA A 129 -7.47 -1.56 -26.47
CA ALA A 129 -7.96 -0.48 -27.32
C ALA A 129 -7.48 -0.66 -28.77
N LYS A 130 -6.22 -1.06 -28.97
CA LYS A 130 -5.67 -1.40 -30.29
C LYS A 130 -6.43 -2.56 -30.92
N GLY A 131 -6.62 -3.66 -30.20
CA GLY A 131 -7.35 -4.82 -30.68
C GLY A 131 -8.82 -4.52 -31.02
N ALA A 132 -9.48 -3.67 -30.23
CA ALA A 132 -10.83 -3.20 -30.51
C ALA A 132 -10.90 -2.35 -31.79
N SER A 133 -9.90 -1.49 -32.03
CA SER A 133 -9.79 -0.71 -33.26
C SER A 133 -9.59 -1.61 -34.49
N GLU A 134 -8.70 -2.60 -34.39
CA GLU A 134 -8.47 -3.59 -35.45
C GLU A 134 -9.74 -4.43 -35.71
N GLN A 135 -10.49 -4.80 -34.67
CA GLN A 135 -11.79 -5.48 -34.82
C GLN A 135 -12.84 -4.61 -35.51
N ALA A 136 -12.89 -3.31 -35.19
CA ALA A 136 -13.80 -2.37 -35.84
C ALA A 136 -13.49 -2.24 -37.34
N GLU A 137 -12.21 -2.09 -37.70
CA GLU A 137 -11.75 -2.03 -39.09
C GLU A 137 -12.09 -3.31 -39.86
N ASN A 138 -11.82 -4.48 -39.28
CA ASN A 138 -12.17 -5.76 -39.87
C ASN A 138 -13.69 -5.92 -40.07
N THR A 139 -14.48 -5.42 -39.13
CA THR A 139 -15.96 -5.46 -39.21
C THR A 139 -16.48 -4.54 -40.33
N GLU A 140 -15.89 -3.35 -40.48
CA GLU A 140 -16.20 -2.42 -41.56
C GLU A 140 -15.86 -3.04 -42.92
N SER A 141 -14.67 -3.62 -43.06
CA SER A 141 -14.26 -4.34 -44.27
C SER A 141 -15.22 -5.49 -44.59
N GLY A 142 -15.55 -6.32 -43.60
CA GLY A 142 -16.49 -7.45 -43.79
C GLY A 142 -17.90 -6.99 -44.17
N THR A 143 -18.35 -5.84 -43.65
CA THR A 143 -19.62 -5.23 -44.07
C THR A 143 -19.56 -4.80 -45.54
N GLY A 144 -18.44 -4.22 -45.97
CA GLY A 144 -18.20 -3.91 -47.39
C GLY A 144 -18.25 -5.15 -48.30
N ASP A 145 -17.65 -6.26 -47.86
CA ASP A 145 -17.69 -7.52 -48.59
C ASP A 145 -19.11 -8.09 -48.70
N VAL A 146 -19.92 -7.99 -47.63
CA VAL A 146 -21.33 -8.40 -47.65
C VAL A 146 -22.16 -7.54 -48.61
N ILE A 147 -21.94 -6.23 -48.66
CA ILE A 147 -22.61 -5.34 -49.62
C ILE A 147 -22.25 -5.74 -51.05
N LYS A 148 -20.97 -5.99 -51.33
CA LYS A 148 -20.50 -6.44 -52.65
C LYS A 148 -21.09 -7.80 -53.04
N LEU A 149 -21.19 -8.72 -52.10
CA LEU A 149 -21.85 -10.01 -52.31
C LEU A 149 -23.33 -9.82 -52.68
N GLY A 150 -24.03 -8.91 -52.02
CA GLY A 150 -25.42 -8.56 -52.35
C GLY A 150 -25.57 -8.05 -53.78
N GLN A 151 -24.68 -7.17 -54.24
CA GLN A 151 -24.65 -6.69 -55.62
C GLN A 151 -24.43 -7.82 -56.63
N LEU A 152 -23.47 -8.71 -56.37
CA LEU A 152 -23.20 -9.86 -57.23
C LEU A 152 -24.39 -10.83 -57.32
N ILE A 153 -25.12 -11.03 -56.22
CA ILE A 153 -26.35 -11.84 -56.21
C ILE A 153 -27.41 -11.21 -57.11
N GLU A 154 -27.59 -9.90 -57.06
CA GLU A 154 -28.57 -9.17 -57.86
C GLU A 154 -28.20 -9.17 -59.36
N GLU A 155 -26.92 -8.97 -59.70
CA GLU A 155 -26.41 -9.12 -61.06
C GLU A 155 -26.62 -10.55 -61.60
N ASN A 156 -26.37 -11.56 -60.78
CA ASN A 156 -26.55 -12.96 -61.16
C ASN A 156 -28.03 -13.34 -61.34
N ALA A 157 -28.93 -12.77 -60.52
CA ALA A 157 -30.37 -12.92 -60.68
C ALA A 157 -30.84 -12.30 -62.01
N SER A 158 -30.41 -11.07 -62.32
CA SER A 158 -30.72 -10.41 -63.59
C SER A 158 -30.19 -11.18 -64.80
N SER A 159 -28.96 -11.69 -64.70
CA SER A 159 -28.38 -12.55 -65.75
C SER A 159 -29.20 -13.83 -65.96
N SER A 160 -29.69 -14.44 -64.88
CA SER A 160 -30.55 -15.63 -64.94
C SER A 160 -31.90 -15.34 -65.59
N GLU A 161 -32.49 -14.17 -65.34
CA GLU A 161 -33.71 -13.71 -66.02
C GLU A 161 -33.47 -13.51 -67.52
N GLN A 162 -32.36 -12.88 -67.91
CA GLN A 162 -31.98 -12.75 -69.32
C GLN A 162 -31.81 -14.11 -70.00
N VAL A 163 -31.11 -15.05 -69.36
CA VAL A 163 -30.96 -16.42 -69.87
C VAL A 163 -32.32 -17.08 -70.06
N THR A 164 -33.23 -16.95 -69.10
CA THR A 164 -34.59 -17.50 -69.19
C THR A 164 -35.36 -16.90 -70.36
N SER A 165 -35.25 -15.58 -70.57
CA SER A 165 -35.86 -14.89 -71.71
C SER A 165 -35.31 -15.38 -73.05
N ILE A 166 -33.98 -15.52 -73.16
CA ILE A 166 -33.31 -16.04 -74.36
C ILE A 166 -33.77 -17.47 -74.65
N VAL A 167 -33.79 -18.35 -73.64
CA VAL A 167 -34.25 -19.74 -73.79
C VAL A 167 -35.70 -19.80 -74.26
N THR A 168 -36.57 -18.94 -73.74
CA THR A 168 -37.96 -18.84 -74.19
C THR A 168 -38.04 -18.45 -75.67
N GLY A 169 -37.27 -17.45 -76.09
CA GLY A 169 -37.19 -17.05 -77.51
C GLY A 169 -36.66 -18.15 -78.43
N ILE A 170 -35.69 -18.95 -77.97
CA ILE A 170 -35.19 -20.14 -78.69
C ILE A 170 -36.32 -21.16 -78.87
N ILE A 171 -37.10 -21.44 -77.83
CA ILE A 171 -38.24 -22.37 -77.89
C ILE A 171 -39.26 -21.90 -78.94
N ASP A 172 -39.60 -20.61 -78.96
CA ASP A 172 -40.52 -20.03 -79.95
C ASP A 172 -39.99 -20.16 -81.39
N ALA A 173 -38.71 -19.86 -81.61
CA ALA A 173 -38.05 -20.01 -82.90
C ALA A 173 -37.99 -21.48 -83.36
N MET A 174 -37.77 -22.42 -82.44
CA MET A 174 -37.81 -23.85 -82.70
C MET A 174 -39.21 -24.30 -83.12
N ASN A 175 -40.26 -23.83 -82.44
CA ASN A 175 -41.65 -24.13 -82.80
C ASN A 175 -42.02 -23.63 -84.20
N ALA A 176 -41.61 -22.40 -84.55
CA ALA A 176 -41.81 -21.84 -85.88
C ALA A 176 -41.01 -22.59 -86.97
N SER A 177 -39.81 -23.05 -86.65
CA SER A 177 -38.99 -23.86 -87.56
C SER A 177 -39.61 -25.24 -87.79
N ALA A 178 -40.14 -25.87 -86.74
CA ALA A 178 -40.82 -27.17 -86.83
C ALA A 178 -42.10 -27.09 -87.70
N SER A 179 -42.89 -26.02 -87.55
CA SER A 179 -44.08 -25.80 -88.39
C SER A 179 -43.71 -25.57 -89.86
N SER A 180 -42.65 -24.79 -90.12
CA SER A 180 -42.12 -24.57 -91.46
C SER A 180 -41.60 -25.86 -92.11
N ALA A 181 -40.86 -26.69 -91.36
CA ALA A 181 -40.41 -28.00 -91.83
C ALA A 181 -41.59 -28.93 -92.17
N LYS A 182 -42.66 -28.91 -91.36
CA LYS A 182 -43.90 -29.66 -91.65
C LYS A 182 -44.58 -29.19 -92.93
N ALA A 183 -44.64 -27.88 -93.16
CA ALA A 183 -45.19 -27.32 -94.40
C ALA A 183 -44.37 -27.73 -95.62
N LEU A 184 -43.03 -27.65 -95.54
CA LEU A 184 -42.14 -28.13 -96.61
C LEU A 184 -42.31 -29.62 -96.89
N TYR A 185 -42.46 -30.44 -95.86
CA TYR A 185 -42.73 -31.87 -96.02
C TYR A 185 -44.05 -32.12 -96.77
N GLN A 186 -45.12 -31.39 -96.44
CA GLN A 186 -46.39 -31.47 -97.14
C GLN A 186 -46.28 -31.02 -98.61
N ILE A 187 -45.50 -29.97 -98.89
CA ILE A 187 -45.24 -29.53 -100.27
C ILE A 187 -44.47 -30.59 -101.04
N ALA A 188 -43.42 -31.16 -100.44
CA ALA A 188 -42.61 -32.21 -101.06
C ALA A 188 -43.44 -33.47 -101.37
N SER A 189 -44.33 -33.89 -100.46
CA SER A 189 -45.22 -35.04 -100.70
C SER A 189 -46.22 -34.77 -101.82
N GLN A 190 -46.83 -33.58 -101.88
CA GLN A 190 -47.71 -33.18 -102.97
C GLN A 190 -46.97 -33.12 -104.32
N LEU A 191 -45.74 -32.60 -104.34
CA LEU A 191 -44.90 -32.58 -105.55
C LEU A 191 -44.57 -34.00 -106.02
N ASN A 192 -44.22 -34.90 -105.10
CA ASN A 192 -43.96 -36.30 -105.42
C ASN A 192 -45.21 -37.01 -105.99
N GLU A 193 -46.39 -36.76 -105.41
CA GLU A 193 -47.65 -37.28 -105.93
C GLU A 193 -47.97 -36.74 -107.33
N ARG A 194 -47.73 -35.44 -107.57
CA ARG A 194 -47.88 -34.80 -108.89
C ARG A 194 -46.89 -35.36 -109.91
N ALA A 195 -45.62 -35.52 -109.55
CA ALA A 195 -44.60 -36.07 -110.44
C ALA A 195 -44.95 -37.50 -110.89
N ASN A 196 -45.39 -38.36 -109.97
CA ASN A 196 -45.84 -39.73 -110.29
C ASN A 196 -47.08 -39.76 -111.22
N LYS A 197 -47.93 -38.74 -111.19
CA LYS A 197 -49.07 -38.60 -112.13
C LYS A 197 -48.64 -38.19 -113.54
N PHE A 198 -47.48 -37.55 -113.71
CA PHE A 198 -46.95 -37.13 -115.02
C PHE A 198 -46.00 -38.16 -115.67
N SER A 199 -45.54 -39.16 -114.92
CA SER A 199 -44.65 -40.23 -115.41
C SER A 199 -45.40 -41.47 -115.95
N LEU A 200 -46.65 -41.30 -116.36
CA LEU A 200 -47.56 -42.28 -116.98
C LEU A 200 -48.01 -41.74 -118.34
#